data_AF-A0A3D1M6F3-F1
#
_entry.id   AF-A0A3D1M6F3-F1
#
_cell.length_a   1.000
_cell.length_b   1.000
_cell.length_c   1.000
_cell.angle_alpha   90.00
_cell.angle_beta   90.00
_cell.angle_gamma   90.00
#
_symmetry.space_group_name_H-M   'P 1'
#
loop_
_entity.id
_entity.type
_entity.pdbx_description
1 polymer ?
#
loop_
_entity_poly.entity_id
_entity_poly.type
_entity_poly.pdbx_seq_one_letter_code
_entity_poly.pdbx_strand_id
1 'polypeptide(L)'
;LYFLITTAGTDRESICYEVHMKALDLLKGTKIDPSFYPVVYGLADDQDWNDEANWYQANPSLEYTIKIDRVRDAYKDALENPAEENVFRQLRLDQWVGSTVAWIPEHVYDKGDIPIDFEKLKGRDCYAGLDLSSTSDITAFVMVFPPEVEGENYIVLPHFWLPRETLQLRVRRDHVPYDVWEKQGLFHITEGNVVDYNFVRKTINELGTEYHICEIGVDRWNATQLITDLDGDGFVMVPIGMGFKDMSPGMKELYKLLLEGKITHGGNPILRWMAGNVVAEIDAAENIKPSKKKSTEKIDGIVALIMGLDRCIRHEMTGSVYDDPDHGLLVF
;
A
#
# COMPACT_ATOMS: atom_id res chain seq x y z
N LEU A 1 -0.90 8.27 44.56
CA LEU A 1 -0.82 7.15 43.60
C LEU A 1 -1.64 7.55 42.39
N TYR A 2 -1.04 7.59 41.20
CA TYR A 2 -1.74 7.88 39.95
C TYR A 2 -1.94 6.55 39.21
N PHE A 3 -3.16 6.32 38.73
CA PHE A 3 -3.48 5.13 37.94
C PHE A 3 -3.68 5.55 36.48
N LEU A 4 -2.97 4.88 35.59
CA LEU A 4 -3.16 4.97 34.15
C LEU A 4 -3.76 3.63 33.72
N ILE A 5 -4.99 3.67 33.20
CA ILE A 5 -5.68 2.49 32.67
C ILE A 5 -5.87 2.76 31.19
N THR A 6 -5.40 1.83 30.37
CA THR A 6 -5.52 1.88 28.92
C THR A 6 -5.78 0.48 28.38
N THR A 7 -6.26 0.43 27.15
CA THR A 7 -6.41 -0.78 26.33
C THR A 7 -5.69 -0.50 25.03
N ALA A 8 -5.21 -1.56 24.36
CA ALA A 8 -4.62 -1.45 23.05
C ALA A 8 -5.53 -0.62 22.14
N GLY A 9 -4.92 0.39 21.52
CA GLY A 9 -5.57 1.29 20.59
C GLY A 9 -5.33 0.84 19.17
N THR A 10 -5.82 1.67 18.25
CA THR A 10 -5.60 1.49 16.82
C THR A 10 -4.58 2.45 16.21
N ASP A 11 -4.03 3.31 17.07
CA ASP A 11 -3.07 4.34 16.75
C ASP A 11 -1.80 4.11 17.59
N ARG A 12 -0.75 3.63 16.92
CA ARG A 12 0.57 3.38 17.52
C ARG A 12 1.39 4.66 17.72
N GLU A 13 0.86 5.83 17.36
CA GLU A 13 1.48 7.13 17.66
C GLU A 13 0.85 7.81 18.88
N SER A 14 -0.18 7.19 19.46
CA SER A 14 -0.87 7.72 20.61
C SER A 14 -0.01 7.71 21.88
N ILE A 15 -0.29 8.64 22.80
CA ILE A 15 0.30 8.64 24.15
C ILE A 15 0.05 7.30 24.88
N CYS A 16 -1.07 6.63 24.57
CA CYS A 16 -1.38 5.32 25.09
C CYS A 16 -0.37 4.27 24.62
N TYR A 17 0.06 4.33 23.35
CA TYR A 17 1.08 3.42 22.81
C TYR A 17 2.45 3.69 23.41
N GLU A 18 2.83 4.96 23.55
CA GLU A 18 4.10 5.34 24.19
C GLU A 18 4.20 4.80 25.62
N VAL A 19 3.13 4.96 26.41
CA VAL A 19 3.06 4.45 27.78
C VAL A 19 3.05 2.91 27.79
N HIS A 20 2.37 2.26 26.85
CA HIS A 20 2.38 0.81 26.70
C HIS A 20 3.79 0.27 26.38
N MET A 21 4.51 0.88 25.43
CA MET A 21 5.87 0.50 25.09
C MET A 21 6.84 0.71 26.27
N LYS A 22 6.71 1.83 26.99
CA LYS A 22 7.46 2.05 28.25
C LYS A 22 7.19 0.92 29.25
N ALA A 23 5.94 0.47 29.39
CA ALA A 23 5.58 -0.62 30.29
C ALA A 23 6.23 -1.95 29.87
N LEU A 24 6.22 -2.28 28.57
CA LEU A 24 6.87 -3.47 28.04
C LEU A 24 8.39 -3.45 28.24
N ASP A 25 9.05 -2.31 28.05
CA ASP A 25 10.49 -2.16 28.27
C ASP A 25 10.89 -2.37 29.74
N LEU A 26 10.08 -1.87 30.66
CA LEU A 26 10.30 -2.09 32.09
C LEU A 26 10.10 -3.56 32.49
N LEU A 27 9.08 -4.23 31.93
CA LEU A 27 8.84 -5.66 32.16
C LEU A 27 9.96 -6.55 31.59
N LYS A 28 10.53 -6.17 30.43
CA LYS A 28 11.67 -6.85 29.82
C LYS A 28 13.01 -6.53 30.50
N GLY A 29 13.05 -5.51 31.36
CA GLY A 29 14.26 -5.04 32.02
C GLY A 29 15.21 -4.26 31.11
N THR A 30 14.77 -3.86 29.91
CA THR A 30 15.55 -2.99 29.00
C THR A 30 15.62 -1.55 29.52
N LYS A 31 14.65 -1.15 30.35
CA LYS A 31 14.60 0.13 31.06
C LYS A 31 14.42 -0.11 32.56
N ILE A 32 14.88 0.83 33.39
CA ILE A 32 14.69 0.81 34.85
C ILE A 32 14.11 2.15 35.27
N ASP A 33 12.90 2.15 35.83
CA ASP A 33 12.22 3.32 36.36
C ASP A 33 11.44 2.93 37.63
N PRO A 34 12.00 3.18 38.83
CA PRO A 34 11.36 2.82 40.10
C PRO A 34 10.05 3.57 40.38
N SER A 35 9.73 4.62 39.62
CA SER A 35 8.50 5.39 39.80
C SER A 35 7.30 4.83 39.03
N PHE A 36 7.52 3.86 38.14
CA PHE A 36 6.51 3.29 37.25
C PHE A 36 6.38 1.79 37.46
N TYR A 37 5.18 1.34 37.85
CA TYR A 37 4.87 -0.09 38.04
C TYR A 37 3.98 -0.60 36.89
N PRO A 38 4.53 -1.32 35.89
CA PRO A 38 3.77 -1.82 34.76
C PRO A 38 3.05 -3.13 35.09
N VAL A 39 1.80 -3.24 34.64
CA VAL A 39 1.06 -4.50 34.55
C VAL A 39 0.37 -4.51 33.19
N VAL A 40 0.68 -5.52 32.37
CA VAL A 40 0.11 -5.67 31.02
C VAL A 40 -0.48 -7.06 30.91
N TYR A 41 -1.74 -7.14 30.50
CA TYR A 41 -2.43 -8.38 30.19
C TYR A 41 -2.85 -8.32 28.73
N GLY A 42 -2.04 -8.92 27.86
CA GLY A 42 -2.22 -8.87 26.43
C GLY A 42 -1.33 -9.87 25.73
N LEU A 43 -1.54 -10.00 24.42
CA LEU A 43 -0.69 -10.79 23.54
C LEU A 43 0.28 -9.89 22.77
N ALA A 44 1.46 -10.42 22.47
CA ALA A 44 2.34 -9.80 21.49
C ALA A 44 1.72 -9.90 20.09
N ASP A 45 2.17 -9.03 19.18
CA ASP A 45 1.63 -8.91 17.82
C ASP A 45 1.76 -10.20 16.99
N ASP A 46 2.78 -11.01 17.29
CA ASP A 46 3.13 -12.26 16.61
C ASP A 46 2.50 -13.52 17.25
N GLN A 47 1.84 -13.39 18.39
CA GLN A 47 1.15 -14.51 19.03
C GLN A 47 -0.17 -14.81 18.33
N ASP A 48 -0.43 -16.11 18.10
CA ASP A 48 -1.62 -16.58 17.41
C ASP A 48 -2.89 -16.29 18.22
N TRP A 49 -3.76 -15.46 17.66
CA TRP A 49 -5.03 -15.06 18.27
C TRP A 49 -6.09 -16.16 18.19
N ASN A 50 -5.89 -17.21 17.38
CA ASN A 50 -6.80 -18.35 17.26
C ASN A 50 -6.60 -19.40 18.36
N ASP A 51 -5.47 -19.38 19.06
CA ASP A 51 -5.20 -20.30 20.15
C ASP A 51 -5.95 -19.85 21.41
N GLU A 52 -6.97 -20.61 21.81
CA GLU A 52 -7.76 -20.36 23.02
C GLU A 52 -6.88 -20.30 24.28
N ALA A 53 -5.75 -21.01 24.32
CA ALA A 53 -4.82 -20.94 25.45
C ALA A 53 -4.28 -19.51 25.66
N ASN A 54 -4.04 -18.78 24.57
CA ASN A 54 -3.57 -17.39 24.61
C ASN A 54 -4.65 -16.45 25.18
N TRP A 55 -5.94 -16.77 25.09
CA TRP A 55 -7.00 -15.91 25.60
C TRP A 55 -6.97 -15.79 27.13
N TYR A 56 -6.56 -16.85 27.82
CA TYR A 56 -6.39 -16.85 29.27
C TYR A 56 -5.22 -15.95 29.74
N GLN A 57 -4.19 -15.78 28.91
CA GLN A 57 -3.08 -14.87 29.19
C GLN A 57 -3.53 -13.42 29.17
N ALA A 58 -4.32 -13.03 28.16
CA ALA A 58 -4.81 -11.66 28.02
C ALA A 58 -5.93 -11.31 29.00
N ASN A 59 -6.65 -12.30 29.53
CA ASN A 59 -7.81 -12.09 30.38
C ASN A 59 -7.66 -12.77 31.75
N PRO A 60 -6.95 -12.17 32.71
CA PRO A 60 -6.69 -12.77 34.03
C PRO A 60 -7.96 -13.01 34.88
N SER A 61 -9.10 -12.45 34.47
CA SER A 61 -10.39 -12.61 35.16
C SER A 61 -11.35 -13.60 34.48
N LEU A 62 -10.91 -14.26 33.41
CA LEU A 62 -11.69 -15.33 32.76
C LEU A 62 -12.06 -16.43 33.76
N GLU A 63 -13.27 -16.95 33.61
CA GLU A 63 -13.97 -17.88 34.50
C GLU A 63 -14.39 -17.33 35.88
N TYR A 64 -13.85 -16.19 36.31
CA TYR A 64 -14.24 -15.52 37.55
C TYR A 64 -15.30 -14.44 37.33
N THR A 65 -15.09 -13.53 36.36
CA THR A 65 -16.00 -12.40 36.07
C THR A 65 -16.66 -12.52 34.69
N ILE A 66 -15.98 -13.13 33.73
CA ILE A 66 -16.44 -13.38 32.37
C ILE A 66 -16.28 -14.88 32.08
N LYS A 67 -17.31 -15.50 31.50
CA LYS A 67 -17.24 -16.91 31.06
C LYS A 67 -16.56 -17.03 29.71
N ILE A 68 -15.74 -18.08 29.55
CA ILE A 68 -15.00 -18.36 28.31
C ILE A 68 -15.92 -18.44 27.09
N ASP A 69 -17.16 -18.89 27.26
CA ASP A 69 -18.13 -19.00 26.17
C ASP A 69 -18.42 -17.64 25.51
N ARG A 70 -18.40 -16.53 26.27
CA ARG A 70 -18.55 -15.19 25.70
C ARG A 70 -17.38 -14.78 24.82
N VAL A 71 -16.17 -15.26 25.13
CA VAL A 71 -14.98 -15.00 24.32
C VAL A 71 -15.00 -15.90 23.08
N ARG A 72 -15.43 -17.16 23.21
CA ARG A 72 -15.63 -18.08 22.07
C ARG A 72 -16.68 -17.56 21.09
N ASP A 73 -17.76 -16.97 21.57
CA ASP A 73 -18.78 -16.39 20.70
C ASP A 73 -18.25 -15.17 19.94
N ALA A 74 -17.55 -14.25 20.63
CA ALA A 74 -16.89 -13.13 19.97
C ALA A 74 -15.79 -13.57 18.97
N TYR A 75 -15.12 -14.70 19.26
CA TYR A 75 -14.16 -15.30 18.34
C TYR A 75 -14.82 -15.86 17.08
N LYS A 76 -15.99 -16.50 17.19
CA LYS A 76 -16.75 -16.96 16.01
C LYS A 76 -17.15 -15.80 15.12
N ASP A 77 -17.61 -14.70 15.71
CA ASP A 77 -17.96 -13.48 14.96
C ASP A 77 -16.73 -12.89 14.26
N ALA A 78 -15.56 -12.92 14.92
CA ALA A 78 -14.28 -12.49 14.35
C ALA A 78 -13.82 -13.32 13.14
N LEU A 79 -14.11 -14.63 13.10
CA LEU A 79 -13.75 -15.49 11.97
C LEU A 79 -14.54 -15.15 10.69
N GLU A 80 -15.74 -14.60 10.83
CA GLU A 80 -16.62 -14.28 9.70
C GLU A 80 -16.47 -12.82 9.23
N ASN A 81 -15.92 -11.93 10.07
CA ASN A 81 -15.84 -10.50 9.79
C ASN A 81 -14.49 -9.89 10.21
N PRO A 82 -13.67 -9.40 9.26
CA PRO A 82 -12.39 -8.73 9.55
C PRO A 82 -12.48 -7.52 10.48
N ALA A 83 -13.62 -6.82 10.53
CA ALA A 83 -13.83 -5.73 11.48
C ALA A 83 -13.99 -6.27 12.92
N GLU A 84 -14.70 -7.38 13.09
CA GLU A 84 -14.85 -8.06 14.38
C GLU A 84 -13.56 -8.77 14.79
N GLU A 85 -12.72 -9.22 13.85
CA GLU A 85 -11.36 -9.67 14.16
C GLU A 85 -10.57 -8.56 14.86
N ASN A 86 -10.53 -7.36 14.28
CA ASN A 86 -9.84 -6.24 14.90
C ASN A 86 -10.42 -5.92 16.27
N VAL A 87 -11.74 -5.90 16.42
CA VAL A 87 -12.39 -5.66 17.72
C VAL A 87 -12.04 -6.76 18.72
N PHE A 88 -12.02 -8.02 18.32
CA PHE A 88 -11.65 -9.16 19.16
C PHE A 88 -10.19 -9.06 19.61
N ARG A 89 -9.27 -8.89 18.67
CA ARG A 89 -7.84 -8.76 18.95
C ARG A 89 -7.56 -7.54 19.83
N GLN A 90 -8.21 -6.40 19.58
CA GLN A 90 -8.07 -5.20 20.38
C GLN A 90 -8.66 -5.35 21.79
N LEU A 91 -9.93 -5.73 21.90
CA LEU A 91 -10.69 -5.64 23.16
C LEU A 91 -10.67 -6.92 23.99
N ARG A 92 -10.38 -8.08 23.39
CA ARG A 92 -10.24 -9.36 24.11
C ARG A 92 -8.80 -9.76 24.31
N LEU A 93 -7.90 -9.38 23.42
CA LEU A 93 -6.51 -9.85 23.46
C LEU A 93 -5.50 -8.73 23.75
N ASP A 94 -5.96 -7.48 23.87
CA ASP A 94 -5.13 -6.29 24.09
C ASP A 94 -3.98 -6.18 23.07
N GLN A 95 -4.26 -6.58 21.82
CA GLN A 95 -3.34 -6.44 20.68
C GLN A 95 -3.57 -5.10 19.97
N TRP A 96 -2.47 -4.43 19.64
CA TRP A 96 -2.52 -3.18 18.88
C TRP A 96 -2.79 -3.48 17.41
N VAL A 97 -4.07 -3.45 17.01
CA VAL A 97 -4.51 -3.66 15.63
C VAL A 97 -4.64 -2.34 14.87
N GLY A 98 -4.35 -2.31 13.57
CA GLY A 98 -4.66 -1.14 12.74
C GLY A 98 -6.18 -0.90 12.69
N SER A 99 -6.63 0.36 12.84
CA SER A 99 -8.08 0.72 12.80
C SER A 99 -8.75 0.44 11.45
N THR A 100 -7.98 0.18 10.42
CA THR A 100 -8.47 -0.06 9.07
C THR A 100 -7.88 -1.36 8.56
N VAL A 101 -8.77 -2.27 8.17
CA VAL A 101 -8.38 -3.49 7.44
C VAL A 101 -7.73 -3.01 6.16
N ALA A 102 -6.43 -3.28 6.01
CA ALA A 102 -5.72 -3.03 4.77
C ALA A 102 -6.47 -3.75 3.64
N TRP A 103 -6.72 -3.03 2.56
CA TRP A 103 -7.42 -3.57 1.40
C TRP A 103 -6.64 -4.72 0.75
N ILE A 104 -5.31 -4.68 0.84
CA ILE A 104 -4.42 -5.74 0.35
C ILE A 104 -3.80 -6.45 1.56
N PRO A 105 -4.19 -7.70 1.85
CA PRO A 105 -3.52 -8.50 2.88
C PRO A 105 -2.06 -8.77 2.51
N GLU A 106 -1.18 -8.74 3.51
CA GLU A 106 0.27 -8.93 3.34
C GLU A 106 0.62 -10.23 2.62
N HIS A 107 0.03 -11.36 3.04
CA HIS A 107 0.24 -12.67 2.41
C HIS A 107 -0.28 -12.76 0.97
N VAL A 108 -1.19 -11.88 0.56
CA VAL A 108 -1.68 -11.78 -0.83
C VAL A 108 -0.70 -10.97 -1.65
N TYR A 109 -0.22 -9.84 -1.13
CA TYR A 109 0.79 -9.01 -1.78
C TYR A 109 2.10 -9.79 -1.99
N ASP A 110 2.60 -10.46 -0.95
CA ASP A 110 3.89 -11.15 -0.97
C ASP A 110 3.99 -12.31 -1.98
N LYS A 111 2.87 -12.76 -2.58
CA LYS A 111 2.89 -13.70 -3.71
C LYS A 111 3.66 -13.14 -4.91
N GLY A 112 3.71 -11.81 -5.06
CA GLY A 112 4.41 -11.14 -6.15
C GLY A 112 5.86 -10.77 -5.85
N ASP A 113 6.40 -11.21 -4.70
CA ASP A 113 7.82 -11.06 -4.36
C ASP A 113 8.69 -12.07 -5.13
N ILE A 114 8.74 -11.86 -6.44
CA ILE A 114 9.53 -12.63 -7.39
C ILE A 114 10.58 -11.69 -8.00
N PRO A 115 11.87 -12.04 -8.01
CA PRO A 115 12.91 -11.21 -8.59
C PRO A 115 12.64 -10.84 -10.05
N ILE A 116 12.87 -9.57 -10.40
CA ILE A 116 12.66 -9.04 -11.74
C ILE A 116 13.99 -8.97 -12.49
N ASP A 117 13.99 -9.47 -13.72
CA ASP A 117 15.10 -9.34 -14.66
C ASP A 117 14.88 -8.12 -15.56
N PHE A 118 15.46 -6.98 -15.17
CA PHE A 118 15.27 -5.70 -15.86
C PHE A 118 15.73 -5.71 -17.32
N GLU A 119 16.73 -6.53 -17.67
CA GLU A 119 17.22 -6.61 -19.05
C GLU A 119 16.18 -7.21 -19.99
N LYS A 120 15.33 -8.11 -19.49
CA LYS A 120 14.21 -8.70 -20.27
C LYS A 120 13.06 -7.72 -20.47
N LEU A 121 13.04 -6.62 -19.74
CA LEU A 121 11.99 -5.61 -19.86
C LEU A 121 12.31 -4.58 -20.95
N LYS A 122 13.57 -4.42 -21.32
CA LYS A 122 13.99 -3.41 -22.29
C LYS A 122 13.26 -3.55 -23.62
N GLY A 123 12.72 -2.44 -24.10
CA GLY A 123 11.95 -2.35 -25.34
C GLY A 123 10.53 -2.93 -25.28
N ARG A 124 10.11 -3.53 -24.15
CA ARG A 124 8.73 -4.00 -23.99
C ARG A 124 7.76 -2.84 -23.86
N ASP A 125 6.54 -3.09 -24.30
CA ASP A 125 5.40 -2.21 -24.08
C ASP A 125 5.08 -2.17 -22.59
N CYS A 126 4.86 -0.97 -22.08
CA CYS A 126 4.45 -0.76 -20.71
C CYS A 126 3.53 0.45 -20.57
N TYR A 127 2.76 0.43 -19.50
CA TYR A 127 1.84 1.48 -19.12
C TYR A 127 2.25 2.01 -17.77
N ALA A 128 2.05 3.29 -17.51
CA ALA A 128 2.45 3.85 -16.23
C ALA A 128 1.33 4.67 -15.59
N GLY A 129 1.38 4.77 -14.27
CA GLY A 129 0.66 5.80 -13.54
C GLY A 129 1.63 6.74 -12.86
N LEU A 130 1.29 8.03 -12.84
CA LEU A 130 2.06 9.08 -12.21
C LEU A 130 1.18 9.80 -11.17
N ASP A 131 1.45 9.56 -9.88
CA ASP A 131 0.84 10.30 -8.76
C ASP A 131 1.83 11.37 -8.30
N LEU A 132 1.53 12.63 -8.63
CA LEU A 132 2.35 13.77 -8.24
C LEU A 132 1.94 14.29 -6.87
N SER A 133 2.92 14.36 -5.99
CA SER A 133 2.79 14.97 -4.67
C SER A 133 2.38 16.44 -4.72
N SER A 134 1.66 16.91 -3.69
CA SER A 134 1.67 18.32 -3.31
C SER A 134 2.98 18.72 -2.61
N THR A 135 3.82 19.47 -3.33
CA THR A 135 4.96 20.31 -2.90
C THR A 135 6.06 19.70 -2.01
N SER A 136 5.85 18.64 -1.24
CA SER A 136 6.83 18.11 -0.27
C SER A 136 6.71 16.61 0.01
N ASP A 137 5.73 15.92 -0.59
CA ASP A 137 5.42 14.50 -0.39
C ASP A 137 6.09 13.59 -1.43
N ILE A 138 5.86 12.29 -1.31
CA ILE A 138 6.37 11.30 -2.26
C ILE A 138 5.66 11.48 -3.61
N THR A 139 6.45 11.67 -4.67
CA THR A 139 5.96 11.49 -6.04
C THR A 139 6.20 10.04 -6.44
N ALA A 140 5.20 9.40 -7.04
CA ALA A 140 5.28 8.01 -7.46
C ALA A 140 5.02 7.87 -8.96
N PHE A 141 5.89 7.12 -9.64
CA PHE A 141 5.71 6.68 -11.02
C PHE A 141 5.82 5.17 -11.04
N VAL A 142 4.76 4.48 -11.44
CA VAL A 142 4.74 3.01 -11.42
C VAL A 142 4.43 2.50 -12.81
N MET A 143 5.37 1.74 -13.36
CA MET A 143 5.25 1.10 -14.67
C MET A 143 4.69 -0.32 -14.51
N VAL A 144 3.85 -0.72 -15.44
CA VAL A 144 3.16 -2.00 -15.52
C VAL A 144 3.42 -2.57 -16.90
N PHE A 145 4.10 -3.71 -16.94
CA PHE A 145 4.39 -4.46 -18.15
C PHE A 145 3.37 -5.60 -18.26
N PRO A 146 2.51 -5.61 -19.29
CA PRO A 146 1.58 -6.71 -19.52
C PRO A 146 2.32 -8.00 -19.90
N PRO A 147 1.72 -9.18 -19.64
CA PRO A 147 2.15 -10.45 -20.20
C PRO A 147 2.27 -10.40 -21.73
N GLU A 148 3.38 -10.86 -22.30
CA GLU A 148 3.54 -11.04 -23.76
C GLU A 148 3.16 -12.44 -24.21
N VAL A 149 3.17 -13.39 -23.28
CA VAL A 149 2.83 -14.80 -23.52
C VAL A 149 1.87 -15.31 -22.46
N GLU A 150 1.07 -16.31 -22.83
CA GLU A 150 0.15 -16.95 -21.90
C GLU A 150 0.90 -17.55 -20.69
N GLY A 151 0.44 -17.21 -19.49
CA GLY A 151 1.04 -17.65 -18.23
C GLY A 151 2.20 -16.77 -17.72
N GLU A 152 2.58 -15.70 -18.43
CA GLU A 152 3.44 -14.67 -17.86
C GLU A 152 2.63 -13.77 -16.90
N ASN A 153 3.28 -13.32 -15.83
CA ASN A 153 2.70 -12.38 -14.88
C ASN A 153 2.85 -10.93 -15.39
N TYR A 154 1.95 -10.04 -14.94
CA TYR A 154 2.20 -8.61 -15.03
C TYR A 154 3.45 -8.27 -14.20
N ILE A 155 4.35 -7.43 -14.73
CA ILE A 155 5.55 -6.99 -14.02
C ILE A 155 5.39 -5.53 -13.63
N VAL A 156 5.69 -5.19 -12.39
CA VAL A 156 5.53 -3.86 -11.81
C VAL A 156 6.88 -3.28 -11.42
N LEU A 157 7.21 -2.12 -11.99
CA LEU A 157 8.41 -1.37 -11.66
C LEU A 157 8.06 0.00 -11.06
N PRO A 158 8.20 0.17 -9.74
CA PRO A 158 7.95 1.45 -9.10
C PRO A 158 9.21 2.34 -9.04
N HIS A 159 9.02 3.63 -9.25
CA HIS A 159 9.99 4.69 -9.04
C HIS A 159 9.39 5.76 -8.11
N PHE A 160 10.16 6.19 -7.12
CA PHE A 160 9.72 7.12 -6.09
C PHE A 160 10.69 8.28 -5.95
N TRP A 161 10.17 9.49 -5.79
CA TRP A 161 10.98 10.69 -5.53
C TRP A 161 10.66 11.27 -4.17
N LEU A 162 11.70 11.75 -3.48
CA LEU A 162 11.58 12.40 -2.19
C LEU A 162 12.57 13.57 -2.07
N PRO A 163 12.16 14.75 -1.56
CA PRO A 163 13.08 15.86 -1.34
C PRO A 163 13.98 15.62 -0.12
N ARG A 164 15.29 15.83 -0.27
CA ARG A 164 16.30 15.56 0.76
C ARG A 164 16.00 16.26 2.09
N GLU A 165 15.61 17.53 2.05
CA GLU A 165 15.40 18.31 3.28
C GLU A 165 14.23 17.79 4.12
N THR A 166 13.29 17.07 3.50
CA THR A 166 12.12 16.52 4.21
C THR A 166 12.40 15.15 4.85
N LEU A 167 13.44 14.45 4.41
CA LEU A 167 13.69 13.05 4.76
C LEU A 167 13.89 12.86 6.28
N GLN A 168 14.80 13.62 6.89
CA GLN A 168 15.10 13.50 8.32
C GLN A 168 13.90 13.85 9.21
N LEU A 169 13.10 14.84 8.79
CA LEU A 169 11.87 15.20 9.50
C LEU A 169 10.83 14.09 9.39
N ARG A 170 10.70 13.45 8.22
CA ARG A 170 9.78 12.35 7.97
C ARG A 170 10.15 11.08 8.73
N VAL A 171 11.44 10.71 8.80
CA VAL A 171 11.88 9.57 9.64
C VAL A 171 11.44 9.75 11.09
N ARG A 172 11.55 10.97 11.63
CA ARG A 172 11.14 11.27 13.01
C ARG A 172 9.63 11.38 13.20
N ARG A 173 8.92 11.88 12.20
CA ARG A 173 7.47 12.13 12.28
C ARG A 173 6.68 10.85 11.99
N ASP A 174 7.01 10.17 10.90
CA ASP A 174 6.24 9.05 10.34
C ASP A 174 6.74 7.70 10.87
N HIS A 175 7.89 7.65 11.55
CA HIS A 175 8.53 6.42 12.03
C HIS A 175 8.80 5.36 10.92
N VAL A 176 8.85 5.81 9.67
CA VAL A 176 9.13 5.02 8.47
C VAL A 176 10.62 5.10 8.13
N PRO A 177 11.27 3.98 7.72
CA PRO A 177 12.72 3.91 7.50
C PRO A 177 13.16 4.53 6.15
N TYR A 178 12.76 5.78 5.89
CA TYR A 178 13.09 6.50 4.65
C TYR A 178 14.61 6.62 4.41
N ASP A 179 15.40 6.76 5.47
CA ASP A 179 16.87 6.85 5.39
C ASP A 179 17.52 5.51 5.00
N VAL A 180 16.91 4.39 5.39
CA VAL A 180 17.35 3.05 4.97
C VAL A 180 17.05 2.85 3.49
N TRP A 181 15.84 3.21 3.05
CA TRP A 181 15.43 3.10 1.65
C TRP A 181 16.24 4.03 0.73
N GLU A 182 16.63 5.22 1.19
CA GLU A 182 17.58 6.09 0.49
C GLU A 182 18.93 5.39 0.31
N LYS A 183 19.51 4.82 1.38
CA LYS A 183 20.80 4.12 1.31
C LYS A 183 20.75 2.87 0.42
N GLN A 184 19.57 2.28 0.25
CA GLN A 184 19.32 1.16 -0.66
C GLN A 184 19.12 1.62 -2.12
N GLY A 185 19.07 2.92 -2.39
CA GLY A 185 18.84 3.47 -3.73
C GLY A 185 17.40 3.34 -4.22
N LEU A 186 16.43 3.17 -3.33
CA LEU A 186 15.02 2.98 -3.68
C LEU A 186 14.26 4.30 -3.91
N PHE A 187 14.87 5.43 -3.56
CA PHE A 187 14.38 6.76 -3.87
C PHE A 187 15.32 7.50 -4.82
N HIS A 188 14.69 8.24 -5.73
CA HIS A 188 15.29 9.33 -6.47
C HIS A 188 15.25 10.60 -5.60
N ILE A 189 16.36 10.91 -4.94
CA ILE A 189 16.44 12.06 -4.04
C ILE A 189 16.61 13.37 -4.82
N THR A 190 15.71 14.33 -4.61
CA THR A 190 15.85 15.69 -5.15
C THR A 190 16.46 16.62 -4.12
N GLU A 191 17.30 17.57 -4.58
CA GLU A 191 17.83 18.61 -3.71
C GLU A 191 16.74 19.62 -3.33
N GLY A 192 16.86 20.22 -2.14
CA GLY A 192 15.91 21.19 -1.61
C GLY A 192 14.72 20.57 -0.85
N ASN A 193 13.68 21.39 -0.68
CA ASN A 193 12.50 21.09 0.13
C ASN A 193 11.26 20.66 -0.66
N VAL A 194 11.34 20.68 -2.00
CA VAL A 194 10.27 20.27 -2.92
C VAL A 194 10.79 19.27 -3.94
N VAL A 195 9.91 18.45 -4.51
CA VAL A 195 10.29 17.53 -5.59
C VAL A 195 10.59 18.35 -6.84
N ASP A 196 11.80 18.22 -7.38
CA ASP A 196 12.16 18.86 -8.65
C ASP A 196 11.53 18.09 -9.82
N TYR A 197 10.47 18.66 -10.39
CA TYR A 197 9.77 18.07 -11.53
C TYR A 197 10.62 17.99 -12.81
N ASN A 198 11.66 18.81 -12.97
CA ASN A 198 12.58 18.63 -14.10
C ASN A 198 13.39 17.33 -13.94
N PHE A 199 13.73 16.97 -12.70
CA PHE A 199 14.40 15.70 -12.43
C PHE A 199 13.48 14.50 -12.64
N VAL A 200 12.20 14.62 -12.24
CA VAL A 200 11.17 13.62 -12.55
C VAL A 200 11.03 13.46 -14.08
N ARG A 201 10.85 14.57 -14.81
CA ARG A 201 10.77 14.59 -16.29
C ARG A 201 11.96 13.90 -16.94
N LYS A 202 13.17 14.25 -16.50
CA LYS A 202 14.42 13.67 -17.03
C LYS A 202 14.45 12.16 -16.83
N THR A 203 14.10 11.69 -15.63
CA THR A 203 14.10 10.26 -15.31
C THR A 203 13.07 9.50 -16.16
N ILE A 204 11.86 10.06 -16.33
CA ILE A 204 10.81 9.45 -17.18
C ILE A 204 11.26 9.40 -18.65
N ASN A 205 11.93 10.44 -19.15
CA ASN A 205 12.51 10.42 -20.49
C ASN A 205 13.58 9.34 -20.65
N GLU A 206 14.48 9.18 -19.67
CA GLU A 206 15.48 8.11 -19.66
C GLU A 206 14.81 6.72 -19.70
N LEU A 207 13.79 6.50 -18.87
CA LEU A 207 12.99 5.27 -18.89
C LEU A 207 12.29 5.06 -20.25
N GLY A 208 11.77 6.12 -20.89
CA GLY A 208 11.19 6.05 -22.23
C GLY A 208 12.19 5.74 -23.35
N THR A 209 13.50 5.86 -23.09
CA THR A 209 14.53 5.34 -24.03
C THR A 209 14.86 3.87 -23.81
N GLU A 210 14.60 3.34 -22.61
CA GLU A 210 14.83 1.94 -22.26
C GLU A 210 13.62 1.05 -22.53
N TYR A 211 12.42 1.59 -22.34
CA TYR A 211 11.13 0.89 -22.43
C TYR A 211 10.18 1.63 -23.37
N HIS A 212 9.20 0.92 -23.95
CA HIS A 212 8.18 1.55 -24.77
C HIS A 212 6.97 1.92 -23.89
N ILE A 213 6.93 3.16 -23.41
CA ILE A 213 5.86 3.66 -22.54
C ILE A 213 4.68 4.10 -23.41
N CYS A 214 3.64 3.27 -23.48
CA CYS A 214 2.48 3.48 -24.35
C CYS A 214 1.55 4.59 -23.85
N GLU A 215 1.17 4.56 -22.57
CA GLU A 215 0.32 5.58 -21.93
C GLU A 215 0.76 5.84 -20.50
N ILE A 216 0.62 7.09 -20.05
CA ILE A 216 0.84 7.50 -18.66
C ILE A 216 -0.46 8.07 -18.09
N GLY A 217 -1.07 7.34 -17.15
CA GLY A 217 -2.22 7.77 -16.38
C GLY A 217 -1.86 8.82 -15.33
N VAL A 218 -2.59 9.93 -15.29
CA VAL A 218 -2.38 11.05 -14.35
C VAL A 218 -3.71 11.51 -13.76
N ASP A 219 -3.73 11.97 -12.50
CA ASP A 219 -4.93 12.58 -11.92
C ASP A 219 -5.34 13.81 -12.74
N ARG A 220 -6.57 13.81 -13.27
CA ARG A 220 -7.13 14.89 -14.09
C ARG A 220 -7.14 16.26 -13.41
N TRP A 221 -7.15 16.31 -12.08
CA TRP A 221 -7.11 17.57 -11.33
C TRP A 221 -5.69 18.11 -11.16
N ASN A 222 -4.68 17.29 -11.43
CA ASN A 222 -3.29 17.61 -11.16
C ASN A 222 -2.63 18.24 -12.39
N ALA A 223 -3.15 19.38 -12.85
CA ALA A 223 -2.65 20.11 -14.02
C ALA A 223 -1.31 20.81 -13.72
N THR A 224 -0.21 20.06 -13.83
CA THR A 224 1.16 20.58 -13.61
C THR A 224 1.88 20.83 -14.93
N GLN A 225 2.86 21.75 -14.90
CA GLN A 225 3.76 21.99 -16.03
C GLN A 225 4.46 20.70 -16.49
N LEU A 226 4.76 19.80 -15.56
CA LEU A 226 5.37 18.50 -15.83
C LEU A 226 4.55 17.64 -16.80
N ILE A 227 3.23 17.63 -16.67
CA ILE A 227 2.37 16.83 -17.56
C ILE A 227 2.40 17.41 -18.97
N THR A 228 2.30 18.74 -19.11
CA THR A 228 2.40 19.41 -20.41
C THR A 228 3.77 19.19 -21.06
N ASP A 229 4.81 19.21 -20.24
CA ASP A 229 6.18 18.99 -20.67
C ASP A 229 6.42 17.55 -21.16
N LEU A 230 5.90 16.54 -20.45
CA LEU A 230 5.97 15.14 -20.86
C LEU A 230 5.15 14.84 -22.11
N ASP A 231 3.97 15.46 -22.26
CA ASP A 231 3.19 15.40 -23.50
C ASP A 231 3.98 15.99 -24.67
N GLY A 232 4.65 17.14 -24.46
CA GLY A 232 5.54 17.77 -25.42
C GLY A 232 6.81 16.95 -25.75
N ASP A 233 7.24 16.07 -24.85
CA ASP A 233 8.34 15.12 -25.07
C ASP A 233 7.90 13.90 -25.89
N GLY A 234 6.59 13.73 -26.13
CA GLY A 234 6.02 12.66 -26.95
C GLY A 234 5.36 11.53 -26.18
N PHE A 235 5.19 11.65 -24.85
CA PHE A 235 4.42 10.68 -24.08
C PHE A 235 2.92 10.89 -24.22
N VAL A 236 2.15 9.81 -24.26
CA VAL A 236 0.68 9.90 -24.27
C VAL A 236 0.18 10.04 -22.83
N MET A 237 -0.20 11.26 -22.45
CA MET A 237 -0.70 11.57 -21.11
C MET A 237 -2.23 11.39 -21.05
N VAL A 238 -2.71 10.47 -20.20
CA VAL A 238 -4.14 10.14 -20.09
C VAL A 238 -4.71 10.62 -18.75
N PRO A 239 -5.65 11.59 -18.73
CA PRO A 239 -6.25 12.06 -17.49
C PRO A 239 -7.25 11.04 -16.92
N ILE A 240 -7.01 10.61 -15.68
CA ILE A 240 -7.81 9.65 -14.91
C ILE A 240 -8.51 10.36 -13.76
N GLY A 241 -9.74 9.94 -13.46
CA GLY A 241 -10.46 10.41 -12.31
C GLY A 241 -10.15 9.69 -11.01
N MET A 242 -10.04 10.44 -9.92
CA MET A 242 -9.91 9.86 -8.56
C MET A 242 -11.24 9.39 -7.93
N GLY A 243 -12.31 9.33 -8.73
CA GLY A 243 -13.64 8.92 -8.29
C GLY A 243 -13.89 7.43 -8.50
N PHE A 244 -14.96 6.90 -7.89
CA PHE A 244 -15.36 5.49 -7.99
C PHE A 244 -15.44 4.98 -9.43
N LYS A 245 -15.98 5.79 -10.35
CA LYS A 245 -16.14 5.40 -11.77
C LYS A 245 -14.81 4.99 -12.42
N ASP A 246 -13.76 5.75 -12.18
CA ASP A 246 -12.49 5.61 -12.91
C ASP A 246 -11.50 4.74 -12.10
N MET A 247 -11.55 4.76 -10.77
CA MET A 247 -10.66 3.94 -9.92
C MET A 247 -11.12 2.50 -9.70
N SER A 248 -12.43 2.25 -9.69
CA SER A 248 -12.98 0.92 -9.36
C SER A 248 -12.51 -0.20 -10.31
N PRO A 249 -12.48 0.00 -11.64
CA PRO A 249 -11.98 -1.04 -12.56
C PRO A 249 -10.54 -1.45 -12.27
N GLY A 250 -9.62 -0.48 -12.18
CA GLY A 250 -8.21 -0.74 -11.92
C GLY A 250 -7.96 -1.39 -10.55
N MET A 251 -8.70 -0.97 -9.51
CA MET A 251 -8.61 -1.62 -8.20
C MET A 251 -9.12 -3.06 -8.22
N LYS A 252 -10.29 -3.31 -8.82
CA LYS A 252 -10.86 -4.67 -8.86
C LYS A 252 -9.95 -5.64 -9.60
N GLU A 253 -9.38 -5.22 -10.73
CA GLU A 253 -8.45 -6.06 -11.48
C GLU A 253 -7.11 -6.24 -10.72
N LEU A 254 -6.56 -5.18 -10.12
CA LEU A 254 -5.36 -5.28 -9.28
C LEU A 254 -5.55 -6.33 -8.18
N TYR A 255 -6.67 -6.29 -7.47
CA TYR A 255 -6.95 -7.23 -6.39
C TYR A 255 -7.09 -8.67 -6.90
N LYS A 256 -7.79 -8.87 -8.01
CA LYS A 256 -7.91 -10.17 -8.67
C LYS A 256 -6.54 -10.74 -9.06
N LEU A 257 -5.70 -9.95 -9.74
CA LEU A 257 -4.37 -10.38 -10.16
C LEU A 257 -3.46 -10.71 -8.97
N LEU A 258 -3.54 -9.93 -7.88
CA LEU A 258 -2.80 -10.23 -6.64
C LEU A 258 -3.28 -11.54 -5.99
N LEU A 259 -4.58 -11.78 -5.91
CA LEU A 259 -5.14 -13.03 -5.37
C LEU A 259 -4.67 -14.25 -6.19
N GLU A 260 -4.64 -14.12 -7.51
CA GLU A 260 -4.18 -15.15 -8.44
C GLU A 260 -2.65 -15.32 -8.46
N GLY A 261 -1.88 -14.42 -7.84
CA GLY A 261 -0.41 -14.44 -7.89
C GLY A 261 0.16 -14.06 -9.27
N LYS A 262 -0.59 -13.27 -10.05
CA LYS A 262 -0.25 -12.86 -11.42
C LYS A 262 0.44 -11.51 -11.54
N ILE A 263 0.92 -10.96 -10.41
CA ILE A 263 1.73 -9.74 -10.39
C ILE A 263 3.10 -10.08 -9.84
N THR A 264 4.14 -9.58 -10.49
CA THR A 264 5.52 -9.65 -10.03
C THR A 264 6.02 -8.22 -9.78
N HIS A 265 6.36 -7.89 -8.54
CA HIS A 265 6.78 -6.53 -8.13
C HIS A 265 8.16 -6.50 -7.44
N GLY A 266 8.89 -7.62 -7.44
CA GLY A 266 10.29 -7.67 -6.99
C GLY A 266 10.52 -7.31 -5.52
N GLY A 267 9.49 -7.43 -4.67
CA GLY A 267 9.63 -7.19 -3.23
C GLY A 267 9.98 -5.74 -2.86
N ASN A 268 9.68 -4.75 -3.69
CA ASN A 268 10.01 -3.35 -3.38
C ASN A 268 9.41 -2.94 -2.01
N PRO A 269 10.24 -2.60 -1.00
CA PRO A 269 9.75 -2.42 0.37
C PRO A 269 8.92 -1.14 0.55
N ILE A 270 9.13 -0.12 -0.31
CA ILE A 270 8.32 1.11 -0.29
C ILE A 270 6.91 0.79 -0.81
N LEU A 271 6.81 0.11 -1.96
CA LEU A 271 5.52 -0.27 -2.54
C LEU A 271 4.77 -1.24 -1.64
N ARG A 272 5.47 -2.19 -1.00
CA ARG A 272 4.91 -3.11 0.00
C ARG A 272 4.35 -2.38 1.22
N TRP A 273 5.09 -1.41 1.76
CA TRP A 273 4.61 -0.57 2.86
C TRP A 273 3.34 0.20 2.45
N MET A 274 3.35 0.83 1.26
CA MET A 274 2.18 1.53 0.75
C MET A 274 0.98 0.60 0.53
N ALA A 275 1.19 -0.65 0.11
CA ALA A 275 0.12 -1.66 -0.03
C ALA A 275 -0.58 -1.95 1.31
N GLY A 276 0.19 -2.09 2.39
CA GLY A 276 -0.34 -2.30 3.74
C GLY A 276 -1.12 -1.12 4.30
N ASN A 277 -0.98 0.07 3.71
CA ASN A 277 -1.65 1.29 4.16
C ASN A 277 -2.99 1.54 3.44
N VAL A 278 -3.26 0.85 2.32
CA VAL A 278 -4.43 1.15 1.48
C VAL A 278 -5.72 0.76 2.19
N VAL A 279 -6.66 1.70 2.26
CA VAL A 279 -8.04 1.43 2.69
C VAL A 279 -8.99 1.69 1.54
N ALA A 280 -9.89 0.74 1.24
CA ALA A 280 -10.92 0.92 0.23
C ALA A 280 -12.15 1.66 0.79
N GLU A 281 -12.60 2.69 0.07
CA GLU A 281 -13.96 3.21 0.18
C GLU A 281 -14.86 2.44 -0.78
N ILE A 282 -16.09 2.11 -0.36
CA ILE A 282 -17.08 1.39 -1.17
C ILE A 282 -18.33 2.27 -1.28
N ASP A 283 -18.86 2.45 -2.49
CA ASP A 283 -20.13 3.14 -2.71
C ASP A 283 -21.34 2.18 -2.65
N ALA A 284 -22.56 2.72 -2.76
CA ALA A 284 -23.79 1.92 -2.72
C ALA A 284 -23.95 0.96 -3.92
N ALA A 285 -23.15 1.12 -4.97
CA ALA A 285 -23.14 0.27 -6.15
C ALA A 285 -21.93 -0.70 -6.13
N GLU A 286 -21.31 -0.89 -4.97
CA GLU A 286 -20.15 -1.77 -4.76
C GLU A 286 -18.93 -1.41 -5.64
N ASN A 287 -18.83 -0.14 -6.06
CA ASN A 287 -17.60 0.38 -6.64
C ASN A 287 -16.63 0.72 -5.52
N ILE A 288 -15.35 0.52 -5.80
CA ILE A 288 -14.29 0.77 -4.83
C ILE A 288 -13.37 1.89 -5.31
N LYS A 289 -12.77 2.62 -4.37
CA LYS A 289 -11.67 3.55 -4.65
C LYS A 289 -10.71 3.61 -3.44
N PRO A 290 -9.45 4.03 -3.62
CA PRO A 290 -8.55 4.23 -2.49
C PRO A 290 -9.05 5.41 -1.64
N SER A 291 -9.08 5.24 -0.32
CA SER A 291 -9.48 6.28 0.62
C SER A 291 -8.25 7.02 1.15
N LYS A 292 -7.94 8.19 0.58
CA LYS A 292 -6.90 9.08 1.14
C LYS A 292 -7.25 9.60 2.55
N LYS A 293 -8.52 9.55 2.95
CA LYS A 293 -8.98 9.99 4.29
C LYS A 293 -8.80 8.91 5.35
N LYS A 294 -9.05 7.65 4.99
CA LYS A 294 -8.96 6.51 5.93
C LYS A 294 -7.58 5.86 5.95
N SER A 295 -6.82 5.98 4.86
CA SER A 295 -5.42 5.56 4.83
C SER A 295 -4.62 6.59 5.62
N THR A 296 -4.14 6.20 6.81
CA THR A 296 -3.38 7.09 7.71
C THR A 296 -2.01 7.43 7.15
N GLU A 297 -1.45 6.51 6.35
CA GLU A 297 -0.12 6.58 5.76
C GLU A 297 -0.15 6.71 4.24
N LYS A 298 1.04 6.80 3.62
CA LYS A 298 1.19 6.99 2.17
C LYS A 298 0.72 5.78 1.38
N ILE A 299 0.05 6.08 0.27
CA ILE A 299 -0.51 5.09 -0.68
C ILE A 299 -0.23 5.47 -2.14
N ASP A 300 0.57 6.52 -2.38
CA ASP A 300 0.76 7.16 -3.68
C ASP A 300 1.28 6.16 -4.74
N GLY A 301 2.15 5.24 -4.34
CA GLY A 301 2.63 4.15 -5.19
C GLY A 301 1.53 3.18 -5.62
N ILE A 302 0.60 2.84 -4.74
CA ILE A 302 -0.52 1.95 -5.11
C ILE A 302 -1.54 2.68 -5.97
N VAL A 303 -1.76 3.98 -5.72
CA VAL A 303 -2.60 4.82 -6.57
C VAL A 303 -2.01 4.91 -7.98
N ALA A 304 -0.70 5.16 -8.11
CA ALA A 304 0.02 5.12 -9.37
C ALA A 304 -0.07 3.74 -10.05
N LEU A 305 0.09 2.65 -9.30
CA LEU A 305 -0.08 1.29 -9.83
C LEU A 305 -1.49 1.06 -10.40
N ILE A 306 -2.54 1.47 -9.67
CA ILE A 306 -3.93 1.35 -10.12
C ILE A 306 -4.14 2.13 -11.43
N MET A 307 -3.60 3.35 -11.52
CA MET A 307 -3.69 4.17 -12.73
C MET A 307 -2.99 3.50 -13.91
N GLY A 308 -1.75 3.03 -13.74
CA GLY A 308 -0.99 2.36 -14.80
C GLY A 308 -1.64 1.06 -15.26
N LEU A 309 -2.14 0.26 -14.33
CA LEU A 309 -2.86 -0.98 -14.64
C LEU A 309 -4.18 -0.70 -15.38
N ASP A 310 -4.94 0.32 -14.99
CA ASP A 310 -6.15 0.72 -15.72
C ASP A 310 -5.86 1.18 -17.16
N ARG A 311 -4.69 1.79 -17.43
CA ARG A 311 -4.25 2.06 -18.81
C ARG A 311 -3.97 0.78 -19.58
N CYS A 312 -3.21 -0.13 -18.96
CA CYS A 312 -2.88 -1.43 -19.53
C CYS A 312 -4.13 -2.22 -19.95
N ILE A 313 -5.10 -2.38 -19.03
CA ILE A 313 -6.32 -3.17 -19.28
C ILE A 313 -7.15 -2.57 -20.41
N ARG A 314 -7.30 -1.24 -20.44
CA ARG A 314 -8.12 -0.59 -21.47
C ARG A 314 -7.49 -0.67 -22.84
N HIS A 315 -6.16 -0.68 -22.91
CA HIS A 315 -5.46 -0.87 -24.17
C HIS A 315 -5.67 -2.29 -24.72
N GLU A 316 -5.58 -3.32 -23.88
CA GLU A 316 -5.89 -4.71 -24.25
C GLU A 316 -7.33 -4.85 -24.79
N MET A 317 -8.30 -4.16 -24.19
CA MET A 317 -9.69 -4.16 -24.65
C MET A 317 -9.91 -3.46 -26.01
N THR A 318 -8.97 -2.60 -26.43
CA THR A 318 -9.02 -1.87 -27.71
C THR A 318 -8.21 -2.54 -28.83
N GLY A 319 -7.81 -3.81 -28.65
CA GLY A 319 -7.16 -4.62 -29.68
C GLY A 319 -7.79 -4.46 -31.07
N SER A 320 -6.96 -4.53 -32.10
CA SER A 320 -7.31 -4.20 -33.47
C SER A 320 -8.57 -4.94 -33.95
N VAL A 321 -9.53 -4.24 -34.54
CA VAL A 321 -10.71 -4.84 -35.22
C VAL A 321 -10.28 -5.80 -36.35
N TYR A 322 -9.02 -5.69 -36.81
CA TYR A 322 -8.43 -6.59 -37.81
C TYR A 322 -7.90 -7.91 -37.23
N ASP A 323 -7.84 -8.06 -35.91
CA ASP A 323 -7.44 -9.30 -35.24
C ASP A 323 -8.64 -10.23 -34.95
N ASP A 324 -9.87 -9.80 -35.32
CA ASP A 324 -11.08 -10.63 -35.26
C ASP A 324 -11.11 -11.61 -36.46
N PRO A 325 -11.06 -12.94 -36.23
CA PRO A 325 -11.16 -13.94 -37.30
C PRO A 325 -12.46 -13.85 -38.12
N ASP A 326 -13.51 -13.21 -37.58
CA ASP A 326 -14.81 -13.04 -38.24
C ASP A 326 -14.88 -11.77 -39.13
N HIS A 327 -13.86 -10.90 -39.10
CA HIS A 327 -13.76 -9.75 -39.99
C HIS A 327 -12.88 -10.05 -41.22
N GLY A 328 -13.41 -10.92 -42.08
CA GLY A 328 -12.84 -11.20 -43.39
C GLY A 328 -12.71 -9.94 -44.26
N LEU A 329 -11.49 -9.61 -44.66
CA LEU A 329 -11.19 -8.63 -45.71
C LEU A 329 -11.88 -9.04 -47.02
N LEU A 330 -12.94 -8.32 -47.40
CA LEU A 330 -13.48 -8.35 -48.75
C LEU A 330 -12.53 -7.56 -49.65
N VAL A 331 -11.61 -8.27 -50.30
CA VAL A 331 -10.79 -7.75 -51.40
C VAL A 331 -11.66 -7.73 -52.65
N PHE A 332 -11.91 -6.53 -53.21
CA PHE A 332 -12.53 -6.35 -54.53
C PHE A 332 -11.47 -6.29 -55.64
#